data_AF-A0A4P5UPH6-F1
#
_entry.id   AF-A0A4P5UPH6-F1
#
_cell.length_a   1.000
_cell.length_b   1.000
_cell.length_c   1.000
_cell.angle_alpha   90.00
_cell.angle_beta   90.00
_cell.angle_gamma   90.00
#
_symmetry.space_group_name_H-M   'P 1'
#
loop_
_entity.id
_entity.type
_entity.pdbx_description
1 polymer ?
#
loop_
_entity_poly.entity_id
_entity_poly.type
_entity_poly.pdbx_seq_one_letter_code
_entity_poly.pdbx_strand_id
1 'polypeptide(L)'
;MQKGDHLNTEDFIDNAAEKVTPEDEHRVLNDVNAKVKKLDHSNNSTIKELLQHVKLAFSMLKDKQYDLSWKSKTLLIAGLLYFILPSDLTPDFIPFVGYIDDAAVIAAIFKRLAHEVKSYETFLKKQ
;
A
#
# COMPACT_ATOMS: atom_id res chain seq x y z
N MET A 1 16.54 -3.32 -33.39
CA MET A 1 15.11 -3.07 -33.09
C MET A 1 14.98 -3.03 -31.59
N GLN A 2 14.42 -1.93 -31.07
CA GLN A 2 14.40 -1.55 -29.65
C GLN A 2 13.75 -2.64 -28.78
N LYS A 3 14.44 -3.07 -27.71
CA LYS A 3 13.80 -3.69 -26.55
C LYS A 3 12.92 -2.60 -25.96
N GLY A 4 11.60 -2.75 -26.09
CA GLY A 4 10.69 -1.92 -25.31
C GLY A 4 10.94 -2.21 -23.84
N ASP A 5 11.41 -1.20 -23.12
CA ASP A 5 11.59 -1.20 -21.67
C ASP A 5 10.20 -1.25 -21.00
N HIS A 6 9.54 -2.41 -21.09
CA HIS A 6 8.40 -2.71 -20.24
C HIS A 6 8.95 -2.90 -18.83
N LEU A 7 9.00 -1.82 -18.06
CA LEU A 7 9.18 -1.88 -16.61
C LEU A 7 8.12 -2.85 -16.05
N ASN A 8 8.56 -3.95 -15.46
CA ASN A 8 7.65 -4.87 -14.79
C ASN A 8 7.08 -4.18 -13.55
N THR A 9 5.81 -4.43 -13.24
CA THR A 9 5.16 -3.88 -12.04
C THR A 9 5.95 -4.22 -10.76
N GLU A 10 6.68 -5.34 -10.76
CA GLU A 10 7.56 -5.74 -9.65
C GLU A 10 8.76 -4.79 -9.46
N ASP A 11 9.45 -4.42 -10.54
CA ASP A 11 10.58 -3.48 -10.50
C ASP A 11 10.12 -2.11 -9.98
N PHE A 12 8.94 -1.68 -10.44
CA PHE A 12 8.34 -0.44 -9.96
C PHE A 12 8.04 -0.48 -8.45
N ILE A 13 7.43 -1.56 -7.98
CA ILE A 13 7.08 -1.76 -6.58
C ILE A 13 8.33 -1.78 -5.68
N ASP A 14 9.40 -2.45 -6.13
CA ASP A 14 10.66 -2.52 -5.38
C ASP A 14 11.35 -1.14 -5.31
N ASN A 15 11.38 -0.40 -6.42
CA ASN A 15 11.91 0.98 -6.44
C ASN A 15 11.10 1.94 -5.55
N ALA A 16 9.77 1.80 -5.51
CA ALA A 16 8.92 2.62 -4.65
C ALA A 16 9.14 2.30 -3.17
N ALA A 17 9.28 1.02 -2.83
CA ALA A 17 9.55 0.57 -1.46
C ALA A 17 10.92 1.06 -0.95
N GLU A 18 11.96 1.09 -1.80
CA GLU A 18 13.28 1.57 -1.41
C GLU A 18 13.33 3.07 -1.10
N LYS A 19 12.41 3.86 -1.65
CA LYS A 19 12.34 5.31 -1.44
C LYS A 19 11.54 5.74 -0.22
N VAL A 20 10.87 4.80 0.45
CA VAL A 20 10.05 5.11 1.64
C VAL A 20 10.92 5.67 2.75
N THR A 21 10.54 6.84 3.25
CA THR A 21 11.24 7.52 4.33
C THR A 21 10.49 7.39 5.67
N PRO A 22 11.16 7.63 6.81
CA PRO A 22 10.49 7.71 8.11
C PRO A 22 9.42 8.81 8.20
N GLU A 23 9.50 9.84 7.36
CA GLU A 23 8.47 10.88 7.28
C GLU A 23 7.18 10.34 6.63
N ASP A 24 7.32 9.50 5.60
CA ASP A 24 6.18 8.83 4.96
C ASP A 24 5.46 7.90 5.93
N GLU A 25 6.20 7.17 6.76
CA GLU A 25 5.64 6.35 7.83
C GLU A 25 4.81 7.21 8.80
N HIS A 26 5.33 8.36 9.24
CA HIS A 26 4.59 9.27 10.12
C HIS A 26 3.31 9.81 9.46
N ARG A 27 3.36 10.18 8.18
CA ARG A 27 2.17 10.63 7.42
C ARG A 27 1.12 9.54 7.37
N VAL A 28 1.52 8.31 7.04
CA VAL A 28 0.65 7.13 7.04
C VAL A 28 -0.01 6.92 8.41
N LEU A 29 0.77 6.97 9.49
CA LEU A 29 0.27 6.79 10.85
C LEU A 29 -0.78 7.82 11.27
N ASN A 30 -0.68 9.05 10.77
CA ASN A 30 -1.59 10.15 11.09
C ASN A 30 -2.82 10.20 10.19
N ASP A 31 -2.66 10.02 8.88
CA ASP A 31 -3.69 10.38 7.89
C ASP A 31 -4.58 9.21 7.46
N VAL A 32 -4.10 7.95 7.60
CA VAL A 32 -4.88 6.77 7.17
C VAL A 32 -6.23 6.73 7.86
N ASN A 33 -6.27 6.95 9.18
CA ASN A 33 -7.53 6.92 9.93
C ASN A 33 -8.51 7.99 9.48
N ALA A 34 -8.02 9.18 9.12
CA ALA A 34 -8.86 10.27 8.64
C ALA A 34 -9.44 9.95 7.25
N LYS A 35 -8.62 9.43 6.33
CA LYS A 35 -9.06 9.02 4.99
C LYS A 35 -10.05 7.86 5.05
N VAL A 36 -9.76 6.85 5.87
CA VAL A 36 -10.66 5.71 6.11
C VAL A 36 -12.02 6.18 6.61
N LYS A 37 -12.07 7.04 7.65
CA LYS A 37 -13.35 7.56 8.18
C LYS A 37 -14.17 8.33 7.14
N LYS A 38 -13.51 9.08 6.25
CA LYS A 38 -14.19 9.78 5.15
C LYS A 38 -14.85 8.81 4.19
N LEU A 39 -14.19 7.69 3.88
CA LEU A 39 -14.66 6.70 2.91
C LEU A 39 -15.55 5.61 3.53
N ASP A 40 -15.54 5.43 4.85
CA ASP A 40 -16.32 4.41 5.58
C ASP A 40 -17.84 4.58 5.39
N HIS A 41 -18.30 5.81 5.12
CA HIS A 41 -19.69 6.14 4.83
C HIS A 41 -20.12 5.80 3.40
N SER A 42 -19.20 5.34 2.56
CA SER A 42 -19.52 4.95 1.18
C SER A 42 -20.39 3.70 1.14
N ASN A 43 -21.47 3.74 0.36
CA ASN A 43 -22.33 2.57 0.11
C ASN A 43 -21.77 1.64 -0.99
N ASN A 44 -20.58 1.93 -1.54
CA ASN A 44 -19.94 1.10 -2.54
C ASN A 44 -19.21 -0.10 -1.90
N SER A 45 -19.56 -1.32 -2.30
CA SER A 45 -18.98 -2.56 -1.78
C SER A 45 -17.48 -2.67 -2.04
N THR A 46 -17.00 -2.26 -3.22
CA THR A 46 -15.58 -2.24 -3.58
C THR A 46 -14.78 -1.30 -2.68
N ILE A 47 -15.34 -0.13 -2.34
CA ILE A 47 -14.68 0.79 -1.39
C ILE A 47 -14.62 0.17 -0.01
N LYS A 48 -15.70 -0.47 0.47
CA LYS A 48 -15.69 -1.14 1.78
C LYS A 48 -14.63 -2.25 1.85
N GLU A 49 -14.50 -3.05 0.81
CA GLU A 49 -13.47 -4.10 0.71
C GLU A 49 -12.05 -3.52 0.72
N LEU A 50 -11.80 -2.46 -0.07
CA LEU A 50 -10.54 -1.73 -0.04
C LEU A 50 -10.22 -1.20 1.36
N LEU A 51 -11.20 -0.61 2.05
CA LEU A 51 -11.02 -0.09 3.40
C LEU A 51 -10.71 -1.18 4.41
N GLN A 52 -11.25 -2.39 4.26
CA GLN A 52 -10.87 -3.53 5.10
C GLN A 52 -9.40 -3.87 4.91
N HIS A 53 -8.93 -3.97 3.66
CA HIS A 53 -7.51 -4.24 3.40
C HIS A 53 -6.59 -3.12 3.90
N VAL A 54 -6.99 -1.85 3.75
CA VAL A 54 -6.26 -0.70 4.30
C VAL A 54 -6.19 -0.75 5.84
N LYS A 55 -7.31 -1.04 6.51
CA LYS A 55 -7.34 -1.17 7.99
C LYS A 55 -6.43 -2.30 8.46
N LEU A 56 -6.42 -3.44 7.76
CA LEU A 56 -5.54 -4.58 8.07
C LEU A 56 -4.07 -4.21 7.87
N ALA A 57 -3.70 -3.65 6.71
CA ALA A 57 -2.36 -3.17 6.41
C ALA A 57 -1.85 -2.16 7.44
N PHE A 58 -2.72 -1.23 7.85
CA PHE A 58 -2.41 -0.25 8.89
C PHE A 58 -2.20 -0.88 10.27
N SER A 59 -2.99 -1.90 10.59
CA SER A 59 -2.88 -2.65 11.84
C SER A 59 -1.58 -3.44 11.88
N MET A 60 -1.22 -4.11 10.78
CA MET A 60 0.05 -4.80 10.60
C MET A 60 1.25 -3.86 10.79
N LEU A 61 1.21 -2.66 10.19
CA LEU A 61 2.27 -1.67 10.33
C LEU A 61 2.47 -1.20 11.77
N LYS A 62 1.38 -1.12 12.55
CA LYS A 62 1.41 -0.70 13.96
C LYS A 62 1.73 -1.84 14.93
N ASP A 63 1.50 -3.07 14.53
CA ASP A 63 1.67 -4.24 15.39
C ASP A 63 3.16 -4.55 15.55
N LYS A 64 3.69 -4.26 16.75
CA LYS A 64 5.09 -4.54 17.11
C LYS A 64 5.35 -6.03 17.38
N GLN A 65 4.29 -6.85 17.51
CA GLN A 65 4.41 -8.28 17.76
C GLN A 65 4.50 -9.10 16.47
N TYR A 66 4.12 -8.51 15.33
CA TYR A 66 4.23 -9.15 14.02
C TYR A 66 5.58 -8.81 13.39
N ASP A 67 6.42 -9.83 13.16
CA ASP A 67 7.75 -9.67 12.58
C ASP A 67 7.66 -9.40 11.07
N LEU A 68 7.41 -8.14 10.73
CA LEU A 68 7.38 -7.65 9.35
C LEU A 68 8.79 -7.50 8.81
N SER A 69 9.06 -8.19 7.70
CA SER A 69 10.28 -7.93 6.93
C SER A 69 10.35 -6.44 6.53
N TRP A 70 11.55 -5.88 6.48
CA TRP A 70 11.75 -4.47 6.09
C TRP A 70 11.07 -4.17 4.75
N LYS A 71 11.20 -5.08 3.77
CA LYS A 71 10.55 -4.96 2.45
C LYS A 71 9.03 -4.91 2.57
N SER A 72 8.43 -5.83 3.34
CA SER A 72 6.98 -5.86 3.56
C SER A 72 6.50 -4.60 4.28
N LYS A 73 7.26 -4.08 5.25
CA LYS A 73 6.97 -2.82 5.94
C LYS A 73 6.98 -1.63 4.97
N THR A 74 8.02 -1.49 4.15
CA THR A 74 8.11 -0.40 3.16
C THR A 74 7.00 -0.49 2.12
N LEU A 75 6.60 -1.70 1.71
CA LEU A 75 5.48 -1.90 0.79
C LEU A 75 4.13 -1.48 1.38
N LEU A 76 3.90 -1.83 2.65
CA LEU A 76 2.72 -1.39 3.39
C LEU A 76 2.67 0.13 3.47
N ILE A 77 3.79 0.77 3.82
CA ILE A 77 3.88 2.23 3.90
C ILE A 77 3.63 2.84 2.52
N ALA A 78 4.26 2.35 1.45
CA ALA A 78 4.07 2.87 0.10
C ALA A 78 2.60 2.77 -0.38
N GLY A 79 1.95 1.63 -0.14
CA GLY A 79 0.54 1.44 -0.49
C GLY A 79 -0.41 2.31 0.34
N LEU A 80 -0.16 2.44 1.64
CA LEU A 80 -0.95 3.30 2.52
C LEU A 80 -0.73 4.78 2.23
N LEU A 81 0.50 5.17 1.88
CA LEU A 81 0.87 6.52 1.46
C LEU A 81 0.08 6.89 0.21
N TYR A 82 0.07 6.00 -0.79
CA TYR A 82 -0.74 6.17 -2.00
C TYR A 82 -2.23 6.35 -1.67
N PHE A 83 -2.76 5.59 -0.72
CA PHE A 83 -4.16 5.69 -0.31
C PHE A 83 -4.50 7.03 0.39
N ILE A 84 -3.62 7.56 1.22
CA ILE A 84 -3.88 8.83 1.95
C ILE A 84 -3.72 10.05 1.07
N LEU A 85 -2.80 10.00 0.10
CA LEU A 85 -2.54 11.12 -0.80
C LEU A 85 -3.83 11.53 -1.52
N PRO A 86 -4.06 12.85 -1.72
CA PRO A 86 -5.08 13.29 -2.65
C PRO A 86 -4.71 12.79 -4.04
N SER A 87 -5.68 12.36 -4.83
CA SER A 87 -5.49 11.77 -6.18
C SER A 87 -4.77 12.69 -7.20
N ASP A 88 -4.35 13.87 -6.77
CA ASP A 88 -3.66 14.92 -7.54
C ASP A 88 -2.19 15.11 -7.09
N LEU A 89 -1.73 14.37 -6.07
CA LEU A 89 -0.31 14.27 -5.69
C LEU A 89 0.24 12.95 -6.24
N THR A 90 0.49 12.88 -7.54
CA THR A 90 1.39 11.87 -8.08
C THR A 90 2.77 12.19 -7.52
N PRO A 91 3.38 11.36 -6.67
CA PRO A 91 4.67 11.69 -6.12
C PRO A 91 5.67 11.70 -7.28
N ASP A 92 6.38 12.81 -7.49
CA ASP A 92 7.51 12.92 -8.44
C ASP A 92 8.59 11.83 -8.24
N PHE A 93 8.50 11.06 -7.14
CA PHE A 93 9.32 9.91 -6.81
C PHE A 93 9.08 8.68 -7.68
N ILE A 94 8.02 8.67 -8.50
CA ILE A 94 7.72 7.59 -9.43
C ILE A 94 7.89 8.10 -10.87
N PRO A 95 9.11 8.00 -11.44
CA PRO A 95 9.21 8.08 -12.88
C PRO A 95 8.36 6.93 -13.46
N PHE A 96 7.51 7.23 -14.45
CA PHE A 96 6.72 6.27 -15.24
C PHE A 96 5.31 5.83 -14.76
N VAL A 97 4.74 6.37 -13.66
CA VAL A 97 3.34 6.05 -13.26
C VAL A 97 2.31 6.34 -14.35
N GLY A 98 2.53 7.35 -15.20
CA GLY A 98 1.63 7.65 -16.32
C GLY A 98 1.42 6.50 -17.32
N TYR A 99 2.24 5.44 -17.27
CA TYR A 99 2.09 4.24 -18.11
C TYR A 99 1.46 3.05 -17.38
N ILE A 100 1.41 3.05 -16.05
CA ILE A 100 0.88 1.96 -15.22
C ILE A 100 -0.34 2.51 -14.48
N ASP A 101 -1.52 2.27 -15.05
CA ASP A 101 -2.84 2.67 -14.52
C ASP A 101 -2.91 2.63 -12.97
N ASP A 102 -3.42 3.71 -12.35
CA ASP A 102 -3.41 3.94 -10.89
C ASP A 102 -4.00 2.77 -10.07
N ALA A 103 -5.00 2.08 -10.62
CA ALA A 103 -5.62 0.92 -9.99
C ALA A 103 -4.73 -0.34 -10.05
N ALA A 104 -3.91 -0.48 -11.09
CA ALA A 104 -3.02 -1.62 -11.28
C ALA A 104 -1.87 -1.62 -10.26
N VAL A 105 -1.32 -0.46 -9.94
CA VAL A 105 -0.30 -0.30 -8.89
C VAL A 105 -0.85 -0.71 -7.52
N ILE A 106 -2.00 -0.16 -7.14
CA ILE A 106 -2.66 -0.50 -5.88
C ILE A 106 -2.97 -1.99 -5.83
N ALA A 107 -3.55 -2.55 -6.89
CA ALA A 107 -3.88 -3.96 -6.98
C ALA A 107 -2.65 -4.86 -6.88
N ALA A 108 -1.51 -4.47 -7.47
CA ALA A 108 -0.27 -5.22 -7.40
C ALA A 108 0.36 -5.17 -6.00
N ILE A 109 0.33 -4.02 -5.33
CA ILE A 109 0.74 -3.90 -3.92
C ILE A 109 -0.16 -4.78 -3.06
N PHE A 110 -1.49 -4.69 -3.20
CA PHE A 110 -2.42 -5.53 -2.44
C PHE A 110 -2.25 -7.02 -2.76
N LYS A 111 -1.95 -7.40 -4.01
CA LYS A 111 -1.68 -8.79 -4.37
C LYS A 111 -0.41 -9.32 -3.70
N ARG A 112 0.64 -8.50 -3.61
CA ARG A 112 1.89 -8.85 -2.92
C ARG A 112 1.68 -8.91 -1.40
N LEU A 113 0.88 -7.99 -0.88
CA LEU A 113 0.47 -7.97 0.51
C LEU A 113 -0.58 -9.03 0.85
N ALA A 114 -1.32 -9.61 -0.12
CA ALA A 114 -2.36 -10.60 0.17
C ALA A 114 -1.78 -11.83 0.87
N HIS A 115 -0.55 -12.21 0.51
CA HIS A 115 0.17 -13.27 1.20
C HIS A 115 0.53 -12.87 2.65
N GLU A 116 0.97 -11.64 2.86
CA GLU A 116 1.30 -11.08 4.18
C GLU A 116 0.05 -10.91 5.06
N VAL A 117 -1.04 -10.39 4.49
CA VAL A 117 -2.35 -10.25 5.16
C VAL A 117 -2.87 -11.62 5.57
N LYS A 118 -2.79 -12.63 4.70
CA LYS A 118 -3.19 -14.00 5.05
C LYS A 118 -2.33 -14.61 6.16
N SER A 119 -1.02 -14.33 6.15
CA SER A 119 -0.12 -14.70 7.25
C SER A 119 -0.51 -14.00 8.56
N TYR A 120 -0.83 -12.71 8.51
CA TYR A 120 -1.28 -11.94 9.67
C TYR A 120 -2.65 -12.39 10.20
N GLU A 121 -3.62 -12.66 9.33
CA GLU A 121 -4.90 -13.25 9.72
C GLU A 121 -4.73 -14.61 10.41
N THR A 122 -3.77 -15.41 9.95
CA THR A 122 -3.44 -16.70 10.57
C THR A 122 -2.78 -16.51 11.94
N PHE A 123 -1.93 -15.48 12.10
CA PHE A 123 -1.35 -15.09 13.37
C PHE A 123 -2.42 -14.64 14.37
N LEU A 124 -3.35 -13.78 13.96
CA LEU A 124 -4.47 -13.31 14.80
C LEU A 124 -5.39 -14.45 15.27
N LYS A 125 -5.57 -15.51 14.48
CA LYS A 125 -6.37 -16.68 14.87
C LYS A 125 -5.67 -17.62 15.86
N LYS A 126 -4.36 -17.45 16.06
CA LYS A 126 -3.55 -18.27 16.99
C LYS A 126 -3.34 -17.60 18.34
N GLN A 127 -3.62 -16.30 18.46
CA GLN A 127 -3.77 -15.61 19.76
C GLN A 127 -5.19 -15.81 20.29
#